data_AF-A0AAN8RYA6-F1
#
_entry.id   AF-A0AAN8RYA6-F1
#
_cell.length_a   1.000
_cell.length_b   1.000
_cell.length_c   1.000
_cell.angle_alpha   90.00
_cell.angle_beta   90.00
_cell.angle_gamma   90.00
#
_symmetry.space_group_name_H-M   'P 1'
#
loop_
_entity.id
_entity.type
_entity.pdbx_description
1 polymer ?
#
loop_
_entity_poly.entity_id
_entity_poly.type
_entity_poly.pdbx_seq_one_letter_code
_entity_poly.pdbx_strand_id
1 'polypeptide(L)'
;MRKYEVIAIDIDPGKIKIAKENARIYGVEDRIQFIIGDFTKLACRLQGDVVFLSPPWGGIDYNSQEIYNLDKILPPLGGENLFHLAASITNNVAIFLPKTTNSTHLALLPGPGGEVEIEQNFTGTRLIAITAYFGGLIMDPDDPYI
;
A
#
# COMPACT_ATOMS: atom_id res chain seq x y z
N MET A 1 12.67 -22.03 1.63
CA MET A 1 12.24 -20.66 1.26
C MET A 1 10.95 -20.36 2.00
N ARG A 2 10.85 -19.19 2.65
CA ARG A 2 9.55 -18.68 3.13
C ARG A 2 8.66 -18.47 1.91
N LYS A 3 7.45 -19.00 1.95
CA LYS A 3 6.40 -18.74 0.96
C LYS A 3 5.37 -17.85 1.64
N TYR A 4 5.08 -16.70 1.05
CA TYR A 4 3.98 -15.85 1.47
C TYR A 4 2.75 -16.21 0.66
N GLU A 5 1.59 -16.26 1.32
CA GLU A 5 0.29 -16.35 0.68
C GLU A 5 -0.27 -14.93 0.52
N VAL A 6 -0.95 -14.67 -0.60
CA VAL A 6 -1.43 -13.32 -0.95
C VAL A 6 -2.92 -13.36 -1.21
N ILE A 7 -3.64 -12.40 -0.63
CA ILE A 7 -5.02 -12.08 -1.04
C ILE A 7 -4.96 -10.83 -1.91
N ALA A 8 -5.14 -10.98 -3.22
CA ALA A 8 -5.11 -9.89 -4.19
C ALA A 8 -6.54 -9.41 -4.47
N ILE A 9 -6.83 -8.15 -4.12
CA ILE A 9 -8.16 -7.54 -4.23
C ILE A 9 -8.11 -6.36 -5.20
N ASP A 10 -9.01 -6.36 -6.18
CA ASP A 10 -9.25 -5.20 -7.04
C ASP A 10 -10.76 -5.12 -7.34
N ILE A 11 -11.28 -3.90 -7.45
CA ILE A 11 -12.69 -3.67 -7.76
C ILE A 11 -12.99 -3.95 -9.24
N ASP A 12 -11.98 -3.82 -10.11
CA ASP A 12 -12.09 -4.04 -11.54
C ASP A 12 -11.83 -5.52 -11.91
N PRO A 13 -12.83 -6.25 -12.43
CA PRO A 13 -12.65 -7.65 -12.85
C PRO A 13 -11.59 -7.80 -13.95
N GLY A 14 -11.40 -6.78 -14.79
CA GLY A 14 -10.35 -6.76 -15.81
C GLY A 14 -8.95 -6.76 -15.21
N LYS A 15 -8.73 -6.01 -14.12
CA LYS A 15 -7.45 -5.99 -13.39
C LYS A 15 -7.14 -7.34 -12.76
N ILE A 16 -8.12 -7.98 -12.12
CA ILE A 16 -7.96 -9.34 -11.59
C ILE A 16 -7.61 -10.35 -12.69
N LYS A 17 -8.27 -10.29 -13.85
CA LYS A 17 -7.95 -11.17 -14.98
C LYS A 17 -6.50 -11.02 -15.43
N ILE A 18 -6.02 -9.78 -15.56
CA ILE A 18 -4.63 -9.49 -15.96
C ILE A 18 -3.65 -9.96 -14.87
N ALA A 19 -3.93 -9.67 -13.60
CA ALA A 19 -3.08 -10.06 -12.48
C ALA A 19 -2.94 -11.59 -12.38
N LYS A 20 -4.03 -12.32 -12.58
CA LYS A 20 -4.04 -13.79 -12.59
C LYS A 20 -3.20 -14.37 -13.73
N GLU A 21 -3.34 -13.82 -14.94
CA GLU A 21 -2.53 -14.25 -16.09
C GLU A 21 -1.04 -13.97 -15.87
N ASN A 22 -0.70 -12.79 -15.34
CA ASN A 22 0.67 -12.47 -14.98
C ASN A 22 1.21 -13.44 -13.92
N ALA A 23 0.45 -13.70 -12.84
CA ALA A 23 0.87 -14.65 -11.81
C ALA A 23 1.11 -16.06 -12.36
N ARG A 24 0.31 -16.50 -13.34
CA ARG A 24 0.50 -17.77 -14.06
C ARG A 24 1.82 -17.78 -14.83
N ILE A 25 2.11 -16.72 -15.59
CA ILE A 25 3.36 -16.57 -16.35
C ILE A 25 4.58 -16.58 -15.42
N TYR A 26 4.50 -15.93 -14.27
CA TYR A 26 5.58 -15.90 -13.27
C TYR A 26 5.64 -17.16 -12.37
N GLY A 27 4.71 -18.11 -12.53
CA GLY A 27 4.71 -19.38 -11.78
C GLY A 27 4.43 -19.23 -10.28
N VAL A 28 3.64 -18.23 -9.90
CA VAL A 28 3.28 -17.92 -8.49
C VAL A 28 1.76 -17.90 -8.23
N GLU A 29 0.94 -18.20 -9.24
CA GLU A 29 -0.53 -18.21 -9.14
C GLU A 29 -1.04 -19.10 -7.99
N ASP A 30 -0.33 -20.20 -7.67
CA ASP A 30 -0.68 -21.16 -6.62
C ASP A 30 -0.74 -20.55 -5.20
N ARG A 31 -0.22 -19.34 -5.02
CA ARG A 31 -0.10 -18.67 -3.71
C ARG A 31 -0.95 -17.42 -3.60
N ILE A 32 -1.77 -17.13 -4.62
CA ILE A 32 -2.55 -15.90 -4.70
C ILE A 32 -4.04 -16.24 -4.77
N GLN A 33 -4.79 -15.83 -3.76
CA GLN A 33 -6.24 -15.79 -3.81
C GLN A 33 -6.68 -14.46 -4.42
N PHE A 34 -7.37 -14.52 -5.55
CA PHE A 34 -7.89 -13.32 -6.23
C PHE A 34 -9.34 -13.05 -5.82
N ILE A 35 -9.65 -11.82 -5.41
CA ILE A 35 -11.00 -11.36 -5.05
C ILE A 35 -11.35 -10.14 -5.89
N ILE A 36 -12.46 -10.21 -6.63
CA ILE A 36 -13.04 -9.05 -7.29
C ILE A 36 -13.95 -8.37 -6.27
N GLY A 37 -13.61 -7.16 -5.82
CA GLY A 37 -14.41 -6.46 -4.83
C GLY A 37 -13.83 -5.16 -4.31
N ASP A 38 -14.66 -4.46 -3.56
CA ASP A 38 -14.34 -3.18 -2.93
C ASP A 38 -13.65 -3.44 -1.58
N PHE A 39 -12.35 -3.18 -1.50
CA PHE A 39 -11.55 -3.36 -0.27
C PHE A 39 -12.19 -2.68 0.94
N THR A 40 -12.78 -1.49 0.77
CA THR A 40 -13.37 -0.72 1.87
C THR A 40 -14.53 -1.44 2.55
N LYS A 41 -15.21 -2.35 1.83
CA LYS A 41 -16.31 -3.17 2.32
C LYS A 41 -15.86 -4.56 2.77
N LEU A 42 -14.70 -5.00 2.29
CA LEU A 42 -14.15 -6.32 2.59
C LEU A 42 -13.23 -6.32 3.81
N ALA A 43 -12.60 -5.18 4.14
CA ALA A 43 -11.58 -5.07 5.18
C ALA A 43 -11.96 -5.76 6.50
N CYS A 44 -13.19 -5.58 6.99
CA CYS A 44 -13.68 -6.17 8.24
C CYS A 44 -13.79 -7.70 8.25
N ARG A 45 -13.61 -8.36 7.10
CA ARG A 45 -13.68 -9.83 6.95
C ARG A 45 -12.32 -10.44 6.60
N LEU A 46 -11.29 -9.62 6.44
CA LEU A 46 -9.95 -10.05 6.08
C LEU A 46 -9.12 -10.32 7.33
N GLN A 47 -8.17 -11.23 7.19
CA GLN A 47 -7.10 -11.50 8.16
C GLN A 47 -5.80 -11.63 7.36
N GLY A 48 -4.71 -11.11 7.91
CA GLY A 48 -3.39 -11.20 7.29
C GLY A 48 -2.33 -10.55 8.15
N ASP A 49 -1.09 -11.01 8.00
CA ASP A 49 0.04 -10.48 8.78
C ASP A 49 0.46 -9.07 8.34
N VAL A 50 0.26 -8.76 7.05
CA VAL A 50 0.67 -7.51 6.40
C VAL A 50 -0.42 -7.04 5.44
N VAL A 51 -0.63 -5.71 5.36
CA VAL A 51 -1.47 -5.08 4.32
C VAL A 51 -0.62 -4.15 3.48
N PHE A 52 -0.60 -4.39 2.16
CA PHE A 52 0.00 -3.49 1.18
C PHE A 52 -1.09 -2.70 0.45
N LEU A 53 -1.00 -1.38 0.48
CA LEU A 53 -1.93 -0.45 -0.16
C LEU A 53 -1.26 0.25 -1.34
N SER A 54 -1.84 0.10 -2.54
CA SER A 54 -1.49 0.90 -3.72
C SER A 54 -2.77 1.48 -4.33
N PRO A 55 -3.44 2.43 -3.64
CA PRO A 55 -4.69 2.98 -4.10
C PRO A 55 -4.52 3.81 -5.38
N PRO A 56 -5.59 4.10 -6.13
CA PRO A 56 -5.52 5.02 -7.25
C PRO A 56 -5.15 6.43 -6.79
N TRP A 57 -4.13 7.02 -7.41
CA TRP A 57 -3.66 8.36 -7.07
C TRP A 57 -4.38 9.50 -7.79
N GLY A 58 -5.34 9.18 -8.67
CA GLY A 58 -6.02 10.18 -9.53
C GLY A 58 -5.41 10.36 -10.92
N GLY A 59 -4.63 9.39 -11.43
CA GLY A 59 -4.13 9.38 -12.81
C GLY A 59 -2.94 10.32 -13.06
N ILE A 60 -2.59 10.57 -14.33
CA ILE A 60 -1.36 11.30 -14.73
C ILE A 60 -1.20 12.69 -14.08
N ASP A 61 -2.32 13.29 -13.65
CA ASP A 61 -2.36 14.62 -13.06
C ASP A 61 -1.74 14.69 -11.67
N TYR A 62 -1.43 13.56 -11.00
CA TYR A 62 -0.71 13.60 -9.71
C TYR A 62 0.66 14.28 -9.86
N ASN A 63 1.30 14.17 -11.03
CA ASN A 63 2.60 14.79 -11.31
C ASN A 63 2.53 16.31 -11.48
N SER A 64 1.34 16.88 -11.70
CA SER A 64 1.17 18.33 -11.84
C SER A 64 1.13 19.05 -10.50
N GLN A 65 1.04 18.30 -9.39
CA GLN A 65 0.91 18.86 -8.06
C GLN A 65 2.26 18.96 -7.37
N GLU A 66 2.55 20.14 -6.82
CA GLU A 66 3.73 20.37 -5.99
C GLU A 66 3.70 19.50 -4.72
N ILE A 67 2.51 19.32 -4.14
CA ILE A 67 2.26 18.48 -2.97
C ILE A 67 1.01 17.63 -3.21
N TYR A 68 1.14 16.31 -3.05
CA TYR A 68 0.02 15.37 -3.12
C TYR A 68 -0.66 15.24 -1.76
N ASN A 69 -1.98 15.48 -1.72
CA ASN A 69 -2.81 15.35 -0.53
C ASN A 69 -3.49 13.96 -0.49
N LEU A 70 -3.39 13.27 0.65
CA LEU A 70 -4.01 11.97 0.92
C LEU A 70 -5.54 11.99 0.78
N ASP A 71 -6.21 13.14 0.93
CA ASP A 71 -7.67 13.26 0.72
C ASP A 71 -8.11 12.90 -0.70
N LYS A 72 -7.17 12.93 -1.66
CA LYS A 72 -7.41 12.54 -3.06
C LYS A 72 -7.50 11.04 -3.27
N ILE A 73 -7.13 10.24 -2.27
CA ILE A 73 -7.24 8.79 -2.32
C ILE A 73 -8.71 8.41 -2.15
N LEU A 74 -9.27 7.79 -3.20
CA LEU A 74 -10.63 7.24 -3.22
C LEU A 74 -11.70 8.18 -2.61
N PRO A 75 -11.89 9.42 -3.10
CA PRO A 75 -12.85 10.34 -2.48
C PRO A 75 -14.27 9.74 -2.45
N PRO A 76 -15.02 9.88 -1.34
CA PRO A 76 -14.73 10.71 -0.16
C PRO A 76 -13.97 10.01 0.97
N LEU A 77 -13.39 8.82 0.75
CA LEU A 77 -12.74 8.05 1.82
C LEU A 77 -11.52 8.78 2.40
N GLY A 78 -10.58 9.19 1.55
CA GLY A 78 -9.31 9.77 1.97
C GLY A 78 -8.31 8.73 2.48
N GLY A 79 -7.02 9.09 2.45
CA GLY A 79 -5.93 8.19 2.82
C GLY A 79 -5.89 7.82 4.30
N GLU A 80 -6.36 8.71 5.19
CA GLU A 80 -6.43 8.44 6.64
C GLU A 80 -7.41 7.31 6.95
N ASN A 81 -8.65 7.39 6.46
CA ASN A 81 -9.63 6.32 6.65
C ASN A 81 -9.20 5.02 5.95
N LEU A 82 -8.53 5.12 4.79
CA LEU A 82 -7.98 3.93 4.13
C LEU A 82 -6.90 3.26 4.99
N PHE A 83 -6.00 4.05 5.60
CA PHE A 83 -5.00 3.53 6.54
C PHE A 83 -5.67 2.86 7.74
N HIS A 84 -6.67 3.49 8.36
CA HIS A 84 -7.35 2.89 9.51
C HIS A 84 -8.11 1.60 9.16
N LEU A 85 -8.68 1.50 7.96
CA LEU A 85 -9.27 0.26 7.48
C LEU A 85 -8.21 -0.85 7.34
N ALA A 86 -7.03 -0.55 6.82
CA ALA A 86 -5.93 -1.51 6.76
C ALA A 86 -5.39 -1.86 8.16
N ALA A 87 -5.23 -0.86 9.03
CA ALA A 87 -4.77 -1.03 10.41
C ALA A 87 -5.73 -1.90 11.25
N SER A 88 -7.03 -1.94 10.89
CA SER A 88 -8.00 -2.84 11.52
C SER A 88 -7.76 -4.33 11.22
N ILE A 89 -6.98 -4.65 10.17
CA ILE A 89 -6.57 -6.01 9.81
C ILE A 89 -5.26 -6.38 10.52
N THR A 90 -4.28 -5.46 10.51
CA THR A 90 -2.94 -5.63 11.10
C THR A 90 -2.26 -4.27 11.27
N ASN A 91 -1.36 -4.15 12.25
CA ASN A 91 -0.54 -2.94 12.41
C ASN A 91 0.58 -2.83 11.35
N ASN A 92 0.87 -3.91 10.64
CA ASN A 92 1.93 -3.96 9.63
C ASN A 92 1.38 -3.51 8.28
N VAL A 93 1.43 -2.20 8.04
CA VAL A 93 0.86 -1.58 6.82
C VAL A 93 1.98 -0.97 5.99
N ALA A 94 1.93 -1.17 4.68
CA ALA A 94 2.77 -0.48 3.71
C ALA A 94 1.88 0.27 2.71
N ILE A 95 2.18 1.53 2.42
CA ILE A 95 1.40 2.37 1.48
C ILE A 95 2.32 2.93 0.40
N PHE A 96 2.02 2.60 -0.85
CA PHE A 96 2.73 3.11 -2.03
C PHE A 96 2.04 4.38 -2.56
N LEU A 97 2.79 5.48 -2.62
CA LEU A 97 2.24 6.82 -2.81
C LEU A 97 3.07 7.67 -3.80
N PRO A 98 2.49 8.72 -4.39
CA PRO A 98 3.23 9.66 -5.23
C PRO A 98 4.41 10.28 -4.48
N LYS A 99 5.50 10.53 -5.21
CA LYS A 99 6.71 11.12 -4.64
C LYS A 99 6.54 12.51 -4.01
N THR A 100 5.48 13.22 -4.38
CA THR A 100 5.14 14.56 -3.88
C THR A 100 4.23 14.51 -2.64
N THR A 101 3.96 13.33 -2.09
CA THR A 101 3.11 13.18 -0.90
C THR A 101 3.72 13.90 0.30
N ASN A 102 2.87 14.60 1.05
CA ASN A 102 3.25 15.28 2.28
C ASN A 102 3.62 14.26 3.38
N SER A 103 4.92 14.13 3.66
CA SER A 103 5.46 13.26 4.72
C SER A 103 4.96 13.61 6.12
N THR A 104 4.65 14.89 6.37
CA THR A 104 4.12 15.32 7.67
C THR A 104 2.76 14.69 7.94
N HIS A 105 1.89 14.57 6.93
CA HIS A 105 0.60 13.90 7.09
C HIS A 105 0.78 12.39 7.33
N LEU A 106 1.76 11.77 6.67
CA LEU A 106 2.06 10.35 6.88
C LEU A 106 2.52 10.06 8.31
N ALA A 107 3.32 10.95 8.91
CA ALA A 107 3.77 10.82 10.30
C ALA A 107 2.65 10.95 11.33
N LEU A 108 1.48 11.47 10.95
CA LEU A 108 0.32 11.60 11.85
C LEU A 108 -0.59 10.37 11.81
N LEU A 109 -0.55 9.58 10.73
CA LEU A 109 -1.41 8.41 10.55
C LEU A 109 -1.38 7.38 11.70
N PRO A 110 -0.21 6.99 12.25
CA PRO A 110 -0.18 5.94 13.29
C PRO A 110 -0.65 6.45 14.66
N GLY A 111 -0.95 7.75 14.79
CA GLY A 111 -1.39 8.37 16.03
C GLY A 111 -0.24 8.71 17.00
N PRO A 112 -0.56 9.23 18.21
CA PRO A 112 0.44 9.68 19.17
C PRO A 112 1.43 8.59 19.57
N GLY A 113 2.73 8.86 19.41
CA GLY A 113 3.80 7.90 19.70
C GLY A 113 3.98 6.80 18.65
N GLY A 114 3.18 6.83 17.57
CA GLY A 114 3.37 5.96 16.42
C GLY A 114 4.50 6.46 15.52
N GLU A 115 5.10 5.54 14.78
CA GLU A 115 6.21 5.82 13.89
C GLU A 115 5.84 5.47 12.44
N VAL A 116 6.57 6.07 11.50
CA VAL A 116 6.50 5.76 10.07
C VAL A 116 7.90 5.82 9.49
N GLU A 117 8.23 4.84 8.68
CA GLU A 117 9.40 4.89 7.80
C GLU A 117 8.96 5.29 6.40
N ILE A 118 9.70 6.21 5.77
CA ILE A 118 9.42 6.67 4.41
C ILE A 118 10.60 6.30 3.52
N GLU A 119 10.40 5.29 2.68
CA GLU A 119 11.33 4.88 1.65
C GLU A 119 11.09 5.65 0.35
N GLN A 120 12.16 6.06 -0.31
CA GLN A 120 12.12 6.73 -1.61
C GLN A 120 12.40 5.74 -2.75
N ASN A 121 11.48 5.63 -3.69
CA ASN A 121 11.61 4.72 -4.84
C ASN A 121 12.20 5.44 -6.05
N PHE A 122 13.34 4.96 -6.57
CA PHE A 122 14.03 5.52 -7.73
C PHE A 122 14.00 4.59 -8.94
N THR A 123 13.89 5.16 -10.14
CA THR A 123 14.21 4.48 -11.40
C THR A 123 15.35 5.23 -12.08
N GLY A 124 16.53 4.62 -12.12
CA GLY A 124 17.77 5.35 -12.41
C GLY A 124 18.01 6.42 -11.34
N THR A 125 18.19 7.67 -11.75
CA THR A 125 18.35 8.81 -10.84
C THR A 125 17.04 9.54 -10.53
N ARG A 126 15.91 9.10 -11.10
CA ARG A 126 14.63 9.78 -10.99
C ARG A 126 13.82 9.20 -9.83
N LEU A 127 13.48 10.03 -8.85
CA LEU A 127 12.47 9.72 -7.84
C LEU A 127 11.10 9.55 -8.53
N ILE A 128 10.46 8.39 -8.32
CA ILE A 128 9.17 8.02 -8.93
C ILE A 128 8.02 7.97 -7.92
N ALA A 129 8.28 7.52 -6.70
CA ALA A 129 7.27 7.29 -5.67
C ALA A 129 7.93 7.26 -4.28
N ILE A 130 7.10 7.18 -3.25
CA ILE A 130 7.52 6.80 -1.89
C ILE A 130 6.73 5.59 -1.41
N THR A 131 7.31 4.81 -0.51
CA THR A 131 6.61 3.78 0.25
C THR A 131 6.66 4.14 1.73
N ALA A 132 5.51 4.23 2.37
CA ALA A 132 5.41 4.45 3.81
C ALA A 132 5.18 3.11 4.52
N TYR A 133 6.04 2.76 5.49
CA TYR A 133 5.95 1.54 6.28
C TYR A 133 5.57 1.85 7.73
N PHE A 134 4.67 1.03 8.28
CA PHE A 134 4.12 1.17 9.63
C PHE A 134 4.21 -0.15 10.42
N GLY A 135 4.20 -0.05 11.74
CA GLY A 135 4.23 -1.20 12.64
C GLY A 135 5.55 -1.96 12.54
N GLY A 136 5.50 -3.30 12.57
CA GLY A 136 6.68 -4.16 12.49
C GLY A 136 7.35 -4.21 11.11
N LEU A 137 6.91 -3.39 10.16
CA LEU A 137 7.58 -3.21 8.86
C LEU A 137 8.63 -2.10 8.89
N ILE A 138 8.64 -1.27 9.93
CA ILE A 138 9.67 -0.26 10.12
C ILE A 138 10.98 -0.99 10.38
N MET A 139 11.99 -0.64 9.61
CA MET A 139 13.33 -1.19 9.72
C MET A 139 13.92 -0.81 11.07
N ASP A 140 14.50 -1.79 11.76
CA ASP A 140 15.29 -1.51 12.95
C ASP A 140 16.65 -0.94 12.50
N PRO A 141 16.97 0.32 12.81
CA PRO A 141 18.25 0.91 12.44
C PRO A 141 19.44 0.21 13.12
N ASP A 142 19.19 -0.58 14.17
CA ASP A 142 20.19 -1.39 14.86
C ASP A 142 20.22 -2.86 14.37
N ASP A 143 19.47 -3.23 13.31
CA ASP A 143 19.51 -4.58 12.73
C ASP A 143 20.92 -4.88 12.16
N PRO A 144 21.66 -5.84 12.75
CA PRO A 144 23.04 -6.12 12.36
C PRO A 144 23.18 -6.84 11.00
N TYR A 145 22.06 -7.17 10.34
CA TYR A 145 22.04 -7.87 9.06
C TYR A 145 21.80 -6.97 7.84
N ILE A 146 21.93 -5.65 8.03
CA ILE A 146 21.89 -4.63 6.96
C ILE A 146 23.30 -4.12 6.67
#